data_AF-S4NM04-F1
#
_entry.id   AF-S4NM04-F1
#
_cell.length_a   1.000
_cell.length_b   1.000
_cell.length_c   1.000
_cell.angle_alpha   90.00
_cell.angle_beta   90.00
_cell.angle_gamma   90.00
#
_symmetry.space_group_name_H-M   'P 1'
#
loop_
_entity.id
_entity.type
_entity.pdbx_description
1 polymer ?
#
loop_
_entity_poly.entity_id
_entity_poly.type
_entity_poly.pdbx_seq_one_letter_code
_entity_poly.pdbx_strand_id
1 'polypeptide(L)'
;AHLNSKIERTKELIRLEQTIRDDNVNEYLKLAANADKQQLQRIKAVFEKKNQKSALCIVQLQKKLDGYNKRIKSWEQHGTSGQSHRQPREVLRDMGQGLKNVGGNIRDGITGLGGSVMSAPR
;
A
#
# COMPACT_ATOMS: atom_id res chain seq x y z
N ALA A 1 22.48 -6.39 -15.54
CA ALA A 1 22.21 -7.65 -14.80
C ALA A 1 21.55 -7.43 -13.44
N HIS A 2 22.18 -6.72 -12.49
CA HIS A 2 21.71 -6.63 -11.11
C HIS A 2 20.30 -6.01 -10.91
N LEU A 3 19.93 -4.97 -11.68
CA LEU A 3 18.59 -4.37 -11.60
C LEU A 3 17.49 -5.29 -12.14
N ASN A 4 17.75 -6.02 -13.24
CA ASN A 4 16.81 -7.01 -13.76
C ASN A 4 16.54 -8.13 -12.75
N SER A 5 17.58 -8.64 -12.09
CA SER A 5 17.39 -9.64 -11.01
C SER A 5 16.57 -9.09 -9.84
N LYS A 6 16.75 -7.81 -9.49
CA LYS A 6 15.94 -7.14 -8.46
C LYS A 6 14.48 -6.97 -8.87
N ILE A 7 14.21 -6.69 -10.15
CA ILE A 7 12.87 -6.61 -10.73
C ILE A 7 12.18 -7.96 -10.65
N GLU A 8 12.82 -9.02 -11.17
CA GLU A 8 12.22 -10.36 -11.19
C GLU A 8 11.96 -10.87 -9.77
N ARG A 9 12.90 -10.68 -8.83
CA ARG A 9 12.66 -10.99 -7.42
C ARG A 9 11.48 -10.20 -6.83
N THR A 10 11.34 -8.92 -7.18
CA THR A 10 10.25 -8.08 -6.65
C THR A 10 8.90 -8.51 -7.22
N LYS A 11 8.84 -8.88 -8.50
CA LYS A 11 7.62 -9.46 -9.12
C LYS A 11 7.24 -10.76 -8.43
N GLU A 12 8.21 -11.61 -8.13
CA GLU A 12 7.95 -12.88 -7.45
C GLU A 12 7.41 -12.68 -6.03
N LEU A 13 7.97 -11.73 -5.28
CA LEU A 13 7.43 -11.37 -3.97
C LEU A 13 5.99 -10.84 -4.06
N ILE A 14 5.63 -10.11 -5.11
CA ILE A 14 4.23 -9.66 -5.31
C ILE A 14 3.32 -10.85 -5.56
N ARG A 15 3.72 -11.80 -6.42
CA ARG A 15 2.93 -13.01 -6.69
C ARG A 15 2.74 -13.84 -5.42
N LEU A 16 3.80 -14.05 -4.66
CA LEU A 16 3.74 -14.78 -3.39
C LEU A 16 2.79 -14.11 -2.41
N GLU A 17 2.86 -12.78 -2.25
CA GLU A 17 1.97 -12.04 -1.36
C GLU A 17 0.51 -12.10 -1.83
N GLN A 18 0.26 -12.13 -3.14
CA GLN A 18 -1.08 -12.37 -3.70
C GLN A 18 -1.60 -13.77 -3.37
N THR A 19 -0.79 -14.81 -3.55
CA THR A 19 -1.15 -16.19 -3.15
C THR A 19 -1.46 -16.27 -1.65
N ILE A 20 -0.60 -15.68 -0.80
CA ILE A 20 -0.82 -15.63 0.65
C ILE A 20 -2.14 -14.93 0.99
N ARG A 21 -2.49 -13.84 0.27
CA ARG A 21 -3.75 -13.15 0.49
C ARG A 21 -4.94 -14.03 0.13
N ASP A 22 -4.87 -14.75 -0.99
CA ASP A 22 -5.94 -15.65 -1.43
C ASP A 22 -6.12 -16.80 -0.42
N ASP A 23 -5.03 -17.37 0.07
CA ASP A 23 -5.06 -18.39 1.13
C ASP A 23 -5.68 -17.85 2.43
N ASN A 24 -5.34 -16.63 2.83
CA ASN A 24 -5.93 -15.98 4.02
C ASN A 24 -7.43 -15.71 3.85
N VAL A 25 -7.88 -15.37 2.63
CA VAL A 25 -9.32 -15.21 2.32
C VAL A 25 -10.03 -16.55 2.42
N ASN A 26 -9.46 -17.60 1.84
CA ASN A 26 -10.02 -18.95 1.91
C ASN A 26 -10.11 -19.46 3.36
N GLU A 27 -9.06 -19.23 4.16
CA GLU A 27 -9.05 -19.55 5.60
C GLU A 27 -10.14 -18.79 6.35
N TYR A 28 -10.27 -17.47 6.10
CA TYR A 28 -11.32 -16.66 6.70
C TYR A 28 -12.72 -17.19 6.38
N LEU A 29 -13.01 -17.47 5.10
CA LEU A 29 -14.32 -17.97 4.68
C LEU A 29 -14.64 -19.33 5.33
N LYS A 30 -13.65 -20.23 5.40
CA LYS A 30 -13.80 -21.54 6.04
C LYS A 30 -14.10 -21.42 7.54
N LEU A 31 -13.38 -20.56 8.26
CA LEU A 31 -13.60 -20.37 9.70
C LEU A 31 -14.91 -19.62 9.98
N ALA A 32 -15.25 -18.63 9.17
CA ALA A 32 -16.47 -17.83 9.33
C ALA A 32 -17.75 -18.65 9.13
N ALA A 33 -17.73 -19.66 8.24
CA ALA A 33 -18.90 -20.46 7.89
C ALA A 33 -19.55 -21.18 9.08
N ASN A 34 -18.77 -21.55 10.11
CA ASN A 34 -19.25 -22.31 11.27
C ASN A 34 -19.07 -21.54 12.59
N ALA A 35 -18.72 -20.25 12.54
CA ALA A 35 -18.41 -19.47 13.73
C ALA A 35 -19.67 -18.87 14.38
N ASP A 36 -19.74 -18.91 15.71
CA ASP A 36 -20.71 -18.10 16.45
C ASP A 36 -20.37 -16.60 16.38
N LYS A 37 -21.28 -15.75 16.86
CA LYS A 37 -21.14 -14.28 16.78
C LYS A 37 -19.85 -13.77 17.43
N GLN A 38 -19.43 -14.33 18.56
CA GLN A 38 -18.24 -13.89 19.26
C GLN A 38 -16.97 -14.40 18.57
N GLN A 39 -16.97 -15.65 18.10
CA GLN A 39 -15.89 -16.21 17.29
C GLN A 39 -15.70 -15.44 15.99
N LEU A 40 -16.79 -15.11 15.28
CA LEU A 40 -16.76 -14.38 14.03
C LEU A 40 -16.11 -13.00 14.18
N GLN A 41 -16.39 -12.29 15.28
CA GLN A 41 -15.73 -11.01 15.58
C GLN A 41 -14.21 -11.17 15.73
N ARG A 42 -13.75 -12.21 16.45
CA ARG A 42 -12.32 -12.49 16.62
C ARG A 42 -11.66 -12.90 15.30
N ILE A 43 -12.30 -13.78 14.54
CA ILE A 43 -11.84 -14.22 13.21
C ILE A 43 -11.72 -13.03 12.26
N LYS A 44 -12.72 -12.14 12.23
CA LYS A 44 -12.71 -10.92 11.42
C LYS A 44 -11.56 -9.99 11.80
N ALA A 45 -11.32 -9.76 13.09
CA ALA A 45 -10.21 -8.90 13.55
C ALA A 45 -8.84 -9.43 13.10
N VAL A 46 -8.62 -10.76 13.17
CA VAL A 46 -7.38 -11.39 12.68
C VAL A 46 -7.26 -11.24 11.16
N PHE A 47 -8.33 -11.51 10.42
CA PHE A 47 -8.35 -11.36 8.96
C PHE A 47 -8.06 -9.93 8.52
N GLU A 48 -8.73 -8.93 9.10
CA GLU A 48 -8.51 -7.53 8.77
C GLU A 48 -7.06 -7.10 9.01
N LYS A 49 -6.47 -7.53 10.14
CA LYS A 49 -5.06 -7.26 10.44
C LYS A 49 -4.11 -7.89 9.40
N LYS A 50 -4.34 -9.15 9.02
CA LYS A 50 -3.54 -9.83 7.98
C LYS A 50 -3.71 -9.14 6.63
N ASN A 51 -4.95 -8.81 6.24
CA ASN A 51 -5.27 -8.18 4.97
C ASN A 51 -4.68 -6.77 4.85
N GLN A 52 -4.75 -5.96 5.90
CA GLN A 52 -4.10 -4.63 5.95
C GLN A 52 -2.58 -4.74 5.77
N LYS A 53 -1.93 -5.69 6.47
CA LYS A 53 -0.49 -5.93 6.33
C LYS A 53 -0.12 -6.33 4.90
N SER A 54 -0.87 -7.26 4.30
CA SER A 54 -0.65 -7.72 2.94
C SER A 54 -0.84 -6.59 1.91
N ALA A 55 -1.91 -5.80 2.04
CA ALA A 55 -2.18 -4.66 1.18
C ALA A 55 -1.03 -3.63 1.22
N LEU A 56 -0.52 -3.29 2.41
CA LEU A 56 0.63 -2.41 2.56
C LEU A 56 1.90 -2.99 1.92
N CYS A 57 2.15 -4.29 2.12
CA CYS A 57 3.29 -5.00 1.53
C CYS A 57 3.27 -4.91 -0.01
N ILE A 58 2.13 -5.23 -0.63
CA ILE A 58 1.94 -5.17 -2.07
C ILE A 58 2.21 -3.75 -2.60
N VAL A 59 1.67 -2.71 -1.96
CA VAL A 59 1.89 -1.30 -2.36
C VAL A 59 3.38 -0.94 -2.30
N GLN A 60 4.10 -1.38 -1.27
CA GLN A 60 5.53 -1.11 -1.13
C GLN A 60 6.35 -1.83 -2.22
N LEU A 61 6.02 -3.10 -2.50
CA LEU A 61 6.68 -3.88 -3.55
C LEU A 61 6.41 -3.27 -4.94
N GLN A 62 5.19 -2.82 -5.21
CA GLN A 62 4.84 -2.13 -6.45
C GLN A 62 5.65 -0.84 -6.63
N LYS A 63 5.71 0.03 -5.60
CA LYS A 63 6.55 1.24 -5.64
C LYS A 63 8.03 0.92 -5.90
N LYS A 64 8.53 -0.16 -5.31
CA LYS A 64 9.92 -0.61 -5.50
C LYS A 64 10.16 -1.10 -6.93
N LEU A 65 9.22 -1.86 -7.48
CA LEU A 65 9.23 -2.33 -8.87
C LEU A 65 9.25 -1.14 -9.85
N ASP A 66 8.38 -0.16 -9.64
CA ASP A 66 8.35 1.08 -10.43
C ASP A 66 9.67 1.84 -10.35
N GLY A 67 10.26 1.95 -9.15
CA GLY A 67 11.55 2.57 -8.95
C GLY A 67 12.67 1.90 -9.75
N TYR A 68 12.69 0.57 -9.81
CA TYR A 68 13.67 -0.16 -10.62
C TYR A 68 13.43 0.00 -12.12
N ASN A 69 12.17 -0.11 -12.57
CA ASN A 69 11.81 0.09 -13.98
C ASN A 69 12.18 1.49 -14.49
N LYS A 70 11.94 2.54 -13.68
CA LYS A 70 12.34 3.92 -14.02
C LYS A 70 13.85 4.06 -14.16
N ARG A 71 14.62 3.43 -13.26
CA ARG A 71 16.09 3.45 -13.34
C ARG A 71 16.57 2.80 -14.63
N ILE A 72 16.07 1.61 -14.98
CA ILE A 72 16.47 0.93 -16.22
C ILE A 72 16.23 1.81 -17.45
N LYS A 73 15.02 2.39 -17.57
CA LYS A 73 14.70 3.29 -18.68
C LYS A 73 15.64 4.50 -18.75
N SER A 74 15.98 5.09 -17.60
CA SER A 74 16.94 6.21 -17.52
C SER A 74 18.35 5.80 -17.97
N TRP A 75 18.83 4.60 -17.58
CA TRP A 75 20.12 4.08 -18.05
C TRP A 75 20.12 3.78 -19.55
N GLU A 76 19.03 3.24 -20.09
CA GLU A 76 18.88 2.99 -21.54
C GLU A 76 18.85 4.30 -22.35
N GLN A 77 18.20 5.35 -21.83
CA GLN A 77 18.11 6.67 -22.47
C GLN A 77 19.41 7.47 -22.39
N HIS A 78 20.15 7.39 -21.27
CA HIS A 78 21.42 8.09 -21.10
C HIS A 78 22.64 7.30 -21.60
N GLY A 79 22.50 6.00 -21.88
CA GLY A 79 23.55 5.18 -22.46
C GLY A 79 23.77 5.40 -23.97
N THR A 80 22.85 6.08 -24.66
CA THR A 80 22.92 6.38 -26.10
C THR A 80 23.08 7.87 -26.41
N SER A 81 22.88 8.75 -25.43
CA SER A 81 22.95 10.21 -25.60
C SER A 81 24.28 10.78 -25.08
N GLY A 82 25.38 10.32 -25.69
CA GLY A 82 26.69 10.95 -25.63
C GLY A 82 26.82 12.25 -26.43
N GLN A 83 25.73 12.83 -26.91
CA GLN A 83 25.66 14.24 -27.33
C GLN A 83 24.28 14.83 -27.06
N SER A 84 24.16 15.62 -25.99
CA SER A 84 23.41 16.88 -25.91
C SER A 84 22.86 17.12 -24.50
N HIS A 85 23.69 17.78 -23.70
CA HIS A 85 23.38 18.99 -22.96
C HIS A 85 21.90 19.43 -22.81
N ARG A 86 21.50 19.64 -21.54
CA ARG A 86 20.35 20.45 -21.02
C ARG A 86 18.95 19.88 -21.32
N GLN A 87 18.06 19.69 -20.33
CA GLN A 87 17.55 20.66 -19.36
C GLN A 87 16.94 19.97 -18.11
N PRO A 88 16.90 20.61 -16.93
CA PRO A 88 16.08 20.17 -15.81
C PRO A 88 14.72 20.87 -15.87
N ARG A 89 13.65 20.20 -16.36
CA ARG A 89 12.29 20.74 -16.24
C ARG A 89 11.25 19.66 -15.89
N GLU A 90 10.71 19.85 -14.69
CA GLU A 90 9.27 19.86 -14.40
C GLU A 90 8.48 18.56 -14.65
N VAL A 91 8.49 17.64 -13.67
CA VAL A 91 7.39 16.66 -13.50
C VAL A 91 6.90 16.50 -12.05
N LEU A 92 7.13 17.52 -11.21
CA LEU A 92 6.38 17.65 -9.95
C LEU A 92 4.96 18.16 -10.25
N ARG A 93 4.18 17.39 -11.02
CA ARG A 93 2.79 17.73 -11.35
C ARG A 93 2.00 16.45 -11.65
N ASP A 94 1.83 15.59 -10.64
CA ASP A 94 0.58 14.81 -10.46
C ASP A 94 0.57 13.80 -9.29
N MET A 95 1.58 13.79 -8.41
CA MET A 95 1.51 12.96 -7.19
C MET A 95 0.54 13.49 -6.09
N GLY A 96 -0.41 14.36 -6.44
CA GLY A 96 -1.45 14.87 -5.54
C GLY A 96 -2.80 14.12 -5.59
N GLN A 97 -2.98 13.16 -6.51
CA GLN A 97 -4.31 12.60 -6.78
C GLN A 97 -4.57 11.23 -6.14
N GLY A 98 -3.55 10.53 -5.61
CA GLY A 98 -3.68 9.13 -5.15
C GLY A 98 -3.95 8.92 -3.66
N LEU A 99 -3.94 9.97 -2.83
CA LEU A 99 -4.09 9.87 -1.36
C LEU A 99 -5.50 10.20 -0.84
N LYS A 100 -6.46 10.48 -1.71
CA LYS A 100 -7.80 10.95 -1.28
C LYS A 100 -8.70 9.84 -0.72
N ASN A 101 -8.42 8.58 -1.03
CA ASN A 101 -9.37 7.49 -0.76
C ASN A 101 -8.97 6.57 0.39
N VAL A 102 -7.94 6.93 1.17
CA VAL A 102 -7.53 6.16 2.37
C VAL A 102 -7.85 6.91 3.68
N GLY A 103 -8.45 8.11 3.60
CA GLY A 103 -8.85 8.91 4.76
C GLY A 103 -10.31 8.77 5.21
N GLY A 104 -11.13 7.97 4.51
CA GLY A 104 -12.59 7.94 4.71
C GLY A 104 -13.12 7.02 5.81
N ASN A 105 -12.31 6.11 6.35
CA ASN A 105 -12.82 5.05 7.25
C ASN A 105 -12.27 5.05 8.68
N ILE A 106 -11.50 6.09 9.07
CA ILE A 106 -10.94 6.19 10.43
C ILE A 106 -11.71 7.20 11.31
N ARG A 107 -12.58 8.03 10.72
CA ARG A 107 -13.16 9.20 11.42
C ARG A 107 -14.42 8.92 12.25
N ASP A 108 -15.04 7.74 12.14
CA ASP A 108 -16.27 7.43 12.90
C ASP A 108 -16.05 6.56 14.16
N GLY A 109 -14.80 6.26 14.54
CA GLY A 109 -14.50 5.27 15.59
C GLY A 109 -14.17 5.79 16.98
N ILE A 110 -13.74 7.04 17.13
CA ILE A 110 -13.31 7.69 18.38
C ILE A 110 -13.56 9.19 18.14
N THR A 111 -14.45 9.91 18.84
CA THR A 111 -14.35 10.27 20.25
C THR A 111 -15.73 10.74 20.71
N GLY A 112 -16.51 9.84 21.31
CA GLY A 112 -17.59 10.20 22.21
C GLY A 112 -17.02 10.40 23.60
N LEU A 113 -16.46 11.57 23.88
CA LEU A 113 -16.18 12.04 25.24
C LEU A 113 -16.55 13.52 25.29
N GLY A 114 -17.70 13.78 25.90
CA GLY A 114 -18.21 15.10 26.18
C GLY A 114 -17.30 15.88 27.12
N GLY A 115 -17.38 17.21 27.00
CA GLY A 115 -16.63 18.12 27.84
C GLY A 115 -16.74 19.54 27.34
N SER A 116 -17.97 20.07 27.31
CA SER A 116 -18.20 21.52 27.28
C SER A 116 -17.48 22.15 28.46
N VAL A 117 -16.50 23.01 28.19
CA VAL A 117 -16.12 24.08 29.11
C VAL A 117 -16.10 25.38 28.31
N MET A 118 -17.13 26.19 28.55
CA MET A 118 -17.27 27.54 28.03
C MET A 118 -16.46 28.54 28.87
N SER A 119 -16.03 29.60 28.18
CA SER A 119 -15.88 31.00 28.62
C SER A 119 -14.89 31.34 29.75
N ALA A 120 -13.81 32.02 29.37
CA ALA A 120 -13.33 33.19 30.11
C ALA A 120 -14.13 34.42 29.64
N PRO A 121 -14.57 35.32 30.54
CA PRO A 121 -13.71 36.48 30.82
C PRO A 121 -13.84 37.06 32.24
N ARG A 122 -12.77 37.71 32.72
CA ARG A 122 -12.78 38.94 33.52
C ARG A 122 -11.39 39.56 33.52
#